data_AF-J9GMC0-F1
#
_entry.id   AF-J9GMC0-F1
#
_cell.length_a   1.000
_cell.length_b   1.000
_cell.length_c   1.000
_cell.angle_alpha   90.00
_cell.angle_beta   90.00
_cell.angle_gamma   90.00
#
_symmetry.space_group_name_H-M   'P 1'
#
loop_
_entity.id
_entity.type
_entity.pdbx_description
1 polymer ?
#
loop_
_entity_poly.entity_id
_entity_poly.type
_entity_poly.pdbx_seq_one_letter_code
_entity_poly.pdbx_strand_id
1 'polypeptide(L)'
;MVEEAVERAADAATKADAAGDSATEKAGIADAAAVAANGAASAANAAAQAANDGEEERKSAELLRAEADQKRTRQQAANDAQQAKNNADQDANNKAAQGLVWVELSEDQLGPDRVPNIEGEFGKLYFAPSENPSESDTAVEWMWKPGGDGTGRWERVGTSEVIPPAPIGTDKIDQIHDGEQLSGKGVMSEADLAYFFTLINGDRETHESEQNVRDVAQDDAIKEAKKAGEDAAEALNGYKETQSETDRAQNEAIEKAQETANAAKNAIPPTVTGEAGGILPAFPSEGGPFYPTAEGGELRGWQLIPIFDTTQPGLVPAAPEG
;
A
#
# COMPACT_ATOMS: atom_id res chain seq x y z
N MET A 1 -79.12 141.39 -52.02
CA MET A 1 -77.66 141.19 -52.19
C MET A 1 -76.94 140.95 -50.87
N VAL A 2 -77.14 141.75 -49.81
CA VAL A 2 -76.50 141.49 -48.50
C VAL A 2 -77.06 140.25 -47.81
N GLU A 3 -78.38 140.08 -47.81
CA GLU A 3 -79.07 138.95 -47.15
C GLU A 3 -78.68 137.59 -47.74
N GLU A 4 -78.63 137.49 -49.07
CA GLU A 4 -78.20 136.29 -49.80
C GLU A 4 -76.70 135.96 -49.59
N ALA A 5 -75.86 136.96 -49.34
CA ALA A 5 -74.44 136.76 -49.01
C ALA A 5 -74.27 136.26 -47.57
N VAL A 6 -75.10 136.72 -46.64
CA VAL A 6 -75.14 136.24 -45.25
C VAL A 6 -75.61 134.78 -45.19
N GLU A 7 -76.66 134.43 -45.95
CA GLU A 7 -77.17 133.06 -46.03
C GLU A 7 -76.13 132.10 -46.63
N ARG A 8 -75.46 132.49 -47.72
CA ARG A 8 -74.34 131.71 -48.28
C ARG A 8 -73.16 131.54 -47.32
N ALA A 9 -72.85 132.57 -46.52
CA ALA A 9 -71.80 132.48 -45.51
C ALA A 9 -72.19 131.53 -44.36
N ALA A 10 -73.45 131.54 -43.94
CA ALA A 10 -73.97 130.61 -42.94
C ALA A 10 -73.93 129.16 -43.43
N ASP A 11 -74.39 128.89 -44.66
CA ASP A 11 -74.32 127.56 -45.28
C ASP A 11 -72.87 127.05 -45.42
N ALA A 12 -71.94 127.94 -45.76
CA ALA A 12 -70.53 127.60 -45.86
C ALA A 12 -69.94 127.26 -44.49
N ALA A 13 -70.31 128.00 -43.44
CA ALA A 13 -69.89 127.71 -42.07
C ALA A 13 -70.42 126.34 -41.60
N THR A 14 -71.71 126.05 -41.81
CA THR A 14 -72.29 124.74 -41.46
C THR A 14 -71.62 123.58 -42.20
N LYS A 15 -71.30 123.76 -43.49
CA LYS A 15 -70.56 122.74 -44.26
C LYS A 15 -69.13 122.56 -43.76
N ALA A 16 -68.46 123.63 -43.35
CA ALA A 16 -67.12 123.57 -42.77
C ALA A 16 -67.13 122.85 -41.42
N ASP A 17 -68.09 123.15 -40.55
CA ASP A 17 -68.27 122.48 -39.26
C ASP A 17 -68.53 120.98 -39.45
N ALA A 18 -69.46 120.61 -40.35
CA ALA A 18 -69.73 119.20 -40.68
C ALA A 18 -68.51 118.47 -41.27
N ALA A 19 -67.69 119.16 -42.07
CA ALA A 19 -66.45 118.60 -42.58
C ALA A 19 -65.40 118.42 -41.47
N GLY A 20 -65.34 119.36 -40.51
CA GLY A 20 -64.49 119.28 -39.32
C GLY A 20 -64.87 118.11 -38.41
N ASP A 21 -66.15 117.92 -38.15
CA ASP A 21 -66.67 116.78 -37.38
C ASP A 21 -66.34 115.45 -38.06
N SER A 22 -66.58 115.35 -39.37
CA SER A 22 -66.26 114.13 -40.13
C SER A 22 -64.75 113.85 -40.18
N ALA A 23 -63.91 114.89 -40.28
CA ALA A 23 -62.46 114.72 -40.23
C ALA A 23 -61.99 114.24 -38.85
N THR A 24 -62.57 114.78 -37.78
CA THR A 24 -62.28 114.37 -36.40
C THR A 24 -62.67 112.91 -36.15
N GLU A 25 -63.85 112.50 -36.61
CA GLU A 25 -64.30 111.11 -36.53
C GLU A 25 -63.36 110.16 -37.28
N LYS A 26 -62.99 110.50 -38.53
CA LYS A 26 -62.06 109.70 -39.33
C LYS A 26 -60.67 109.61 -38.70
N ALA A 27 -60.18 110.70 -38.10
CA ALA A 27 -58.92 110.69 -37.37
C ALA A 27 -58.99 109.74 -36.17
N GLY A 28 -60.08 109.78 -35.40
CA GLY A 28 -60.30 108.86 -34.27
C GLY A 28 -60.35 107.39 -34.70
N ILE A 29 -60.99 107.08 -35.84
CA ILE A 29 -61.00 105.72 -36.41
C ILE A 29 -59.59 105.29 -36.83
N ALA A 30 -58.82 106.18 -37.47
CA ALA A 30 -57.46 105.90 -37.90
C ALA A 30 -56.53 105.64 -36.69
N ASP A 31 -56.65 106.44 -35.63
CA ASP A 31 -55.89 106.26 -34.39
C ASP A 31 -56.23 104.93 -33.72
N ALA A 32 -57.51 104.58 -33.63
CA ALA A 32 -57.95 103.29 -33.09
C ALA A 32 -57.40 102.10 -33.90
N ALA A 33 -57.42 102.21 -35.23
CA ALA A 33 -56.85 101.19 -36.12
C ALA A 33 -55.32 101.06 -35.95
N ALA A 34 -54.61 102.17 -35.78
CA ALA A 34 -53.16 102.15 -35.53
C ALA A 34 -52.82 101.51 -34.18
N VAL A 35 -53.57 101.82 -33.12
CA VAL A 35 -53.42 101.18 -31.80
C VAL A 35 -53.67 99.68 -31.88
N ALA A 36 -54.74 99.26 -32.58
CA ALA A 36 -55.04 97.84 -32.77
C ALA A 36 -53.94 97.12 -33.57
N ALA A 37 -53.43 97.72 -34.64
CA ALA A 37 -52.34 97.16 -35.45
C ALA A 37 -51.04 97.02 -34.63
N ASN A 38 -50.69 98.02 -33.82
CA ASN A 38 -49.52 97.96 -32.93
C ASN A 38 -49.68 96.90 -31.84
N GLY A 39 -50.89 96.73 -31.31
CA GLY A 39 -51.22 95.65 -30.38
C GLY A 39 -51.06 94.27 -31.00
N ALA A 40 -51.57 94.08 -32.22
CA ALA A 40 -51.44 92.83 -32.97
C ALA A 40 -49.97 92.52 -33.32
N ALA A 41 -49.19 93.52 -33.74
CA ALA A 41 -47.77 93.36 -34.02
C ALA A 41 -46.98 92.96 -32.77
N SER A 42 -47.25 93.60 -31.63
CA SER A 42 -46.62 93.25 -30.35
C SER A 42 -46.95 91.82 -29.91
N ALA A 43 -48.21 91.41 -30.06
CA ALA A 43 -48.64 90.05 -29.75
C ALA A 43 -47.99 89.00 -30.67
N ALA A 44 -47.89 89.29 -31.98
CA ALA A 44 -47.22 88.42 -32.94
C ALA A 44 -45.72 88.25 -32.62
N ASN A 45 -45.04 89.35 -32.25
CA ASN A 45 -43.64 89.30 -31.84
C ASN A 45 -43.45 88.47 -30.56
N ALA A 46 -44.31 88.65 -29.56
CA ALA A 46 -44.27 87.84 -28.33
C ALA A 46 -44.50 86.35 -28.60
N ALA A 47 -45.44 86.00 -29.48
CA ALA A 47 -45.70 84.62 -29.88
C ALA A 47 -44.51 84.00 -30.64
N ALA A 48 -43.88 84.78 -31.55
CA ALA A 48 -42.70 84.33 -32.27
C ALA A 48 -41.51 84.10 -31.33
N GLN A 49 -41.32 84.97 -30.34
CA GLN A 49 -40.26 84.81 -29.34
C GLN A 49 -40.50 83.56 -28.47
N ALA A 50 -41.73 83.35 -27.98
CA ALA A 50 -42.08 82.15 -27.21
C ALA A 50 -41.88 80.85 -28.01
N ALA A 51 -42.17 80.88 -29.32
CA ALA A 51 -41.92 79.73 -30.21
C ALA A 51 -40.42 79.45 -30.38
N ASN A 52 -39.59 80.50 -30.48
CA ASN A 52 -38.13 80.36 -30.57
C ASN A 52 -37.55 79.80 -29.27
N ASP A 53 -37.97 80.32 -28.12
CA ASP A 53 -37.53 79.85 -26.80
C ASP A 53 -37.88 78.37 -26.61
N GLY A 54 -39.10 77.96 -26.99
CA GLY A 54 -39.51 76.55 -26.94
C GLY A 54 -38.71 75.62 -27.87
N GLU A 55 -38.29 76.11 -29.04
CA GLU A 55 -37.43 75.33 -29.95
C GLU A 55 -35.99 75.21 -29.41
N GLU A 56 -35.47 76.24 -28.73
CA GLU A 56 -34.18 76.15 -28.04
C GLU A 56 -34.21 75.14 -26.90
N GLU A 57 -35.28 75.14 -26.08
CA GLU A 57 -35.48 74.15 -25.02
C GLU A 57 -35.57 72.72 -25.59
N ARG A 58 -36.31 72.53 -26.68
CA ARG A 58 -36.41 71.22 -27.35
C ARG A 58 -35.05 70.73 -27.85
N LYS A 59 -34.25 71.62 -28.47
CA LYS A 59 -32.88 71.28 -28.91
C LYS A 59 -31.98 70.91 -27.75
N SER A 60 -32.04 71.66 -26.65
CA SER A 60 -31.27 71.37 -25.43
C SER A 60 -31.64 70.01 -24.84
N ALA A 61 -32.94 69.71 -24.74
CA ALA A 61 -33.42 68.42 -24.25
C ALA A 61 -32.97 67.23 -25.13
N GLU A 62 -32.97 67.40 -26.46
CA GLU A 62 -32.52 66.36 -27.38
C GLU A 62 -31.01 66.13 -27.29
N LEU A 63 -30.21 67.18 -27.10
CA LEU A 63 -28.77 67.05 -26.84
C LEU A 63 -28.50 66.25 -25.55
N LEU A 64 -29.20 66.58 -24.46
CA LEU A 64 -29.08 65.85 -23.19
C LEU A 64 -29.49 64.38 -23.33
N ARG A 65 -30.55 64.10 -24.10
CA ARG A 65 -30.98 62.73 -24.39
C ARG A 65 -29.92 61.96 -25.17
N ALA A 66 -29.36 62.55 -26.22
CA ALA A 66 -28.32 61.95 -27.03
C ALA A 66 -27.04 61.68 -26.21
N GLU A 67 -26.64 62.60 -25.34
CA GLU A 67 -25.51 62.40 -24.42
C GLU A 67 -25.77 61.27 -23.43
N ALA A 68 -26.97 61.19 -22.87
CA ALA A 68 -27.36 60.11 -21.96
C ALA A 68 -27.36 58.73 -22.66
N ASP A 69 -27.83 58.66 -23.91
CA ASP A 69 -27.81 57.43 -24.71
C ASP A 69 -26.37 57.01 -25.06
N GLN A 70 -25.50 57.96 -25.41
CA GLN A 70 -24.07 57.69 -25.60
C GLN A 70 -23.40 57.19 -24.33
N LYS A 71 -23.71 57.80 -23.17
CA LYS A 71 -23.16 57.37 -21.88
C LYS A 71 -23.61 55.95 -21.53
N ARG A 72 -24.89 55.63 -21.71
CA ARG A 72 -25.43 54.27 -21.51
C ARG A 72 -24.73 53.25 -22.43
N THR A 73 -24.54 53.59 -23.70
CA THR A 73 -23.85 52.72 -24.67
C THR A 73 -22.41 52.44 -24.28
N ARG A 74 -21.64 53.48 -23.91
CA ARG A 74 -20.24 53.32 -23.45
C ARG A 74 -20.15 52.50 -22.18
N GLN A 75 -21.08 52.70 -21.24
CA GLN A 75 -21.10 51.94 -19.99
C GLN A 75 -21.46 50.47 -20.22
N GLN A 76 -22.40 50.18 -21.12
CA GLN A 76 -22.70 48.80 -21.49
C GLN A 76 -21.48 48.11 -22.12
N ALA A 77 -20.82 48.77 -23.08
CA ALA A 77 -19.61 48.23 -23.71
C ALA A 77 -18.48 47.98 -22.69
N ALA A 78 -18.32 48.86 -21.71
CA ALA A 78 -17.35 48.67 -20.63
C ALA A 78 -17.71 47.49 -19.71
N ASN A 79 -18.99 47.33 -19.37
CA ASN A 79 -19.47 46.20 -18.58
C ASN A 79 -19.26 44.88 -19.34
N ASP A 80 -19.58 44.83 -20.63
CA ASP A 80 -19.41 43.64 -21.47
C ASP A 80 -17.93 43.25 -21.58
N ALA A 81 -17.04 44.24 -21.77
CA ALA A 81 -15.60 44.02 -21.80
C ALA A 81 -15.05 43.51 -20.45
N GLN A 82 -15.54 44.08 -19.34
CA GLN A 82 -15.15 43.64 -18.00
C GLN A 82 -15.63 42.23 -17.70
N GLN A 83 -16.85 41.87 -18.12
CA GLN A 83 -17.38 40.52 -17.96
C GLN A 83 -16.59 39.51 -18.78
N ALA A 84 -16.25 39.85 -20.04
CA ALA A 84 -15.40 39.00 -20.87
C ALA A 84 -14.03 38.76 -20.23
N LYS A 85 -13.42 39.81 -19.64
CA LYS A 85 -12.18 39.68 -18.89
C LYS A 85 -12.33 38.80 -17.66
N ASN A 86 -13.37 39.02 -16.85
CA ASN A 86 -13.62 38.23 -15.63
C ASN A 86 -13.80 36.75 -15.97
N ASN A 87 -14.53 36.42 -17.05
CA ASN A 87 -14.70 35.05 -17.50
C ASN A 87 -13.36 34.43 -17.95
N ALA A 88 -12.55 35.16 -18.71
CA ALA A 88 -11.23 34.69 -19.14
C ALA A 88 -10.27 34.48 -17.96
N ASP A 89 -10.27 35.39 -16.99
CA ASP A 89 -9.48 35.29 -15.76
C ASP A 89 -9.96 34.09 -14.91
N GLN A 90 -11.27 33.85 -14.83
CA GLN A 90 -11.82 32.71 -14.13
C GLN A 90 -11.45 31.39 -14.81
N ASP A 91 -11.49 31.31 -16.14
CA ASP A 91 -11.06 30.12 -16.88
C ASP A 91 -9.57 29.85 -16.69
N ALA A 92 -8.73 30.89 -16.72
CA ALA A 92 -7.30 30.76 -16.44
C ALA A 92 -7.05 30.29 -15.00
N ASN A 93 -7.78 30.85 -14.04
CA ASN A 93 -7.67 30.47 -12.63
C ASN A 93 -8.18 29.02 -12.41
N ASN A 94 -9.29 28.62 -13.02
CA ASN A 94 -9.79 27.25 -12.96
C ASN A 94 -8.77 26.25 -13.54
N LYS A 95 -8.14 26.58 -14.68
CA LYS A 95 -7.06 25.77 -15.27
C LYS A 95 -5.83 25.69 -14.36
N ALA A 96 -5.47 26.78 -13.68
CA ALA A 96 -4.35 26.79 -12.73
C ALA A 96 -4.69 26.06 -11.42
N ALA A 97 -5.94 26.17 -10.95
CA ALA A 97 -6.42 25.63 -9.69
C ALA A 97 -6.70 24.12 -9.74
N GLN A 98 -6.93 23.55 -10.92
CA GLN A 98 -7.07 22.09 -11.10
C GLN A 98 -5.81 21.32 -10.67
N GLY A 99 -4.67 21.99 -10.43
CA GLY A 99 -3.45 21.35 -9.97
C GLY A 99 -2.91 20.36 -11.01
N LEU A 100 -1.82 19.67 -10.68
CA LEU A 100 -1.36 18.55 -11.49
C LEU A 100 -2.25 17.33 -11.17
N VAL A 101 -3.08 16.88 -12.11
CA VAL A 101 -3.84 15.63 -11.98
C VAL A 101 -3.00 14.49 -12.51
N TRP A 102 -2.88 13.41 -11.74
CA TRP A 102 -2.03 12.26 -12.07
C TRP A 102 -2.86 11.23 -12.82
N VAL A 103 -2.34 10.74 -13.95
CA VAL A 103 -3.00 9.72 -14.78
C VAL A 103 -2.00 8.60 -15.04
N GLU A 104 -2.30 7.41 -14.55
CA GLU A 104 -1.54 6.22 -14.92
C GLU A 104 -2.05 5.69 -16.26
N LEU A 105 -1.13 5.48 -17.19
CA LEU A 105 -1.44 4.98 -18.53
C LEU A 105 -1.38 3.45 -18.54
N SER A 106 -2.38 2.87 -19.19
CA SER A 106 -2.41 1.45 -19.54
C SER A 106 -1.68 1.19 -20.85
N GLU A 107 -1.31 -0.06 -21.10
CA GLU A 107 -0.38 -0.42 -22.18
C GLU A 107 -0.95 -0.18 -23.59
N ASP A 108 -2.27 -0.23 -23.74
CA ASP A 108 -3.00 0.11 -24.97
C ASP A 108 -3.01 1.62 -25.27
N GLN A 109 -2.73 2.45 -24.27
CA GLN A 109 -2.65 3.92 -24.38
C GLN A 109 -1.23 4.41 -24.72
N LEU A 110 -0.29 3.49 -24.91
CA LEU A 110 1.10 3.77 -25.26
C LEU A 110 1.39 3.38 -26.71
N GLY A 111 2.17 4.20 -27.39
CA GLY A 111 2.71 3.90 -28.72
C GLY A 111 3.94 2.99 -28.66
N PRO A 112 4.51 2.63 -29.82
CA PRO A 112 5.68 1.73 -29.92
C PRO A 112 6.91 2.19 -29.13
N ASP A 113 7.06 3.51 -28.93
CA ASP A 113 8.17 4.11 -28.20
C ASP A 113 7.79 4.49 -26.75
N ARG A 114 6.69 3.92 -26.23
CA ARG A 114 6.04 4.27 -24.94
C ARG A 114 5.67 5.75 -24.79
N VAL A 115 5.55 6.45 -25.91
CA VAL A 115 4.96 7.79 -25.97
C VAL A 115 3.44 7.63 -25.90
N PRO A 116 2.71 8.39 -25.08
CA PRO A 116 1.25 8.27 -25.03
C PRO A 116 0.63 8.48 -26.42
N ASN A 117 -0.30 7.61 -26.79
CA ASN A 117 -0.99 7.64 -28.09
C ASN A 117 -2.42 8.22 -27.99
N ILE A 118 -2.81 8.67 -26.79
CA ILE A 118 -4.11 9.26 -26.49
C ILE A 118 -4.12 10.78 -26.73
N GLU A 119 -5.31 11.39 -26.68
CA GLU A 119 -5.45 12.84 -26.67
C GLU A 119 -4.97 13.39 -25.32
N GLY A 120 -4.00 14.31 -25.36
CA GLY A 120 -3.44 14.90 -24.16
C GLY A 120 -4.25 16.09 -23.64
N GLU A 121 -4.41 16.15 -22.33
CA GLU A 121 -5.06 17.26 -21.63
C GLU A 121 -4.05 18.11 -20.85
N PHE A 122 -4.27 19.42 -20.83
CA PHE A 122 -3.46 20.38 -20.08
C PHE A 122 -3.66 20.19 -18.56
N GLY A 123 -2.59 20.37 -17.78
CA GLY A 123 -2.64 20.23 -16.31
C GLY A 123 -2.63 18.78 -15.81
N LYS A 124 -2.44 17.80 -16.69
CA LYS A 124 -2.28 16.40 -16.31
C LYS A 124 -0.84 15.93 -16.47
N LEU A 125 -0.38 15.15 -15.50
CA LEU A 125 0.88 14.41 -15.55
C LEU A 125 0.56 12.94 -15.78
N TYR A 126 1.05 12.40 -16.88
CA TYR A 126 0.80 11.04 -17.30
C TYR A 126 1.99 10.17 -16.97
N PHE A 127 1.75 9.02 -16.37
CA PHE A 127 2.78 8.06 -15.97
C PHE A 127 2.70 6.86 -16.92
N ALA A 128 3.76 6.64 -17.69
CA ALA A 128 3.93 5.45 -18.50
C ALA A 128 4.80 4.45 -17.72
N PRO A 129 4.31 3.25 -17.39
CA PRO A 129 5.11 2.23 -16.70
C PRO A 129 6.37 1.89 -17.49
N SER A 130 7.47 1.51 -16.81
CA SER A 130 8.68 1.02 -17.49
C SER A 130 8.40 -0.30 -18.21
N GLU A 131 9.08 -0.49 -19.34
CA GLU A 131 9.05 -1.72 -20.16
C GLU A 131 9.82 -2.87 -19.51
N ASN A 132 10.68 -2.54 -18.54
CA ASN A 132 11.63 -3.48 -17.96
C ASN A 132 11.12 -3.95 -16.59
N PRO A 133 10.86 -5.25 -16.38
CA PRO A 133 10.30 -5.77 -15.13
C PRO A 133 11.23 -5.59 -13.91
N SER A 134 12.54 -5.38 -14.12
CA SER A 134 13.49 -5.01 -13.05
C SER A 134 13.39 -3.56 -12.59
N GLU A 135 12.62 -2.76 -13.33
CA GLU A 135 12.34 -1.34 -13.15
C GLU A 135 10.86 -1.13 -12.84
N SER A 136 10.23 -2.12 -12.18
CA SER A 136 8.79 -2.18 -11.86
C SER A 136 8.25 -0.95 -11.11
N ASP A 137 9.13 -0.15 -10.53
CA ASP A 137 8.80 1.00 -9.68
C ASP A 137 9.12 2.33 -10.36
N THR A 138 9.53 2.30 -11.63
CA THR A 138 9.86 3.50 -12.41
C THR A 138 8.84 3.75 -13.50
N ALA A 139 8.35 4.99 -13.55
CA ALA A 139 7.50 5.48 -14.62
C ALA A 139 8.18 6.63 -15.35
N VAL A 140 7.98 6.68 -16.67
CA VAL A 140 8.31 7.85 -17.47
C VAL A 140 7.16 8.84 -17.37
N GLU A 141 7.50 10.06 -16.98
CA GLU A 141 6.52 11.13 -16.81
C GLU A 141 6.38 11.91 -18.12
N TRP A 142 5.14 12.00 -18.59
CA TRP A 142 4.77 12.73 -19.79
C TRP A 142 3.79 13.86 -19.44
N MET A 143 3.95 15.00 -20.10
CA MET A 143 2.99 16.10 -20.02
C MET A 143 2.60 16.53 -21.43
N TRP A 144 1.32 16.81 -21.59
CA TRP A 144 0.81 17.35 -22.85
C TRP A 144 1.08 18.85 -22.93
N LYS A 145 1.73 19.25 -24.02
CA LYS A 145 1.97 20.66 -24.33
C LYS A 145 1.11 21.08 -25.52
N PRO A 146 0.04 21.87 -25.29
CA PRO A 146 -0.77 22.38 -26.38
C PRO A 146 0.07 23.35 -27.24
N GLY A 147 0.02 23.19 -28.55
CA GLY A 147 0.52 24.17 -29.51
C GLY A 147 -0.52 25.24 -29.80
N GLY A 148 -0.06 26.38 -30.33
CA GLY A 148 -0.91 27.56 -30.57
C GLY A 148 -1.94 27.38 -31.70
N ASP A 149 -1.89 26.28 -32.44
CA ASP A 149 -2.75 25.93 -33.57
C ASP A 149 -3.75 24.79 -33.27
N GLY A 150 -3.85 24.39 -32.00
CA GLY A 150 -4.69 23.26 -31.59
C GLY A 150 -4.03 21.90 -31.81
N THR A 151 -2.81 21.84 -32.35
CA THR A 151 -1.99 20.62 -32.34
C THR A 151 -1.07 20.67 -31.11
N GLY A 152 -1.05 19.63 -30.29
CA GLY A 152 -0.12 19.54 -29.16
C GLY A 152 0.94 18.48 -29.37
N ARG A 153 1.90 18.44 -28.45
CA ARG A 153 2.92 17.39 -28.42
C ARG A 153 3.13 16.87 -27.01
N TRP A 154 3.53 15.62 -26.92
CA TRP A 154 4.00 15.01 -25.69
C TRP A 154 5.42 15.48 -25.37
N GLU A 155 5.63 15.95 -24.14
CA GLU A 155 6.95 16.34 -23.63
C GLU A 155 7.26 15.44 -22.43
N ARG A 156 8.41 14.75 -22.47
CA ARG A 156 8.90 13.96 -21.33
C ARG A 156 9.38 14.93 -20.27
N VAL A 157 8.80 14.87 -19.08
CA VAL A 157 9.07 15.80 -17.97
C VAL A 157 10.11 15.22 -17.01
N GLY A 158 10.13 13.90 -16.86
CA GLY A 158 11.01 13.25 -15.90
C GLY A 158 10.89 11.73 -15.90
N THR A 159 11.47 11.16 -14.86
CA THR A 159 11.35 9.76 -14.47
C THR A 159 11.25 9.74 -12.96
N SER A 160 10.20 9.13 -12.43
CA SER A 160 9.98 9.01 -10.99
C SER A 160 10.03 7.55 -10.56
N GLU A 161 10.76 7.28 -9.49
CA GLU A 161 10.69 6.03 -8.71
C GLU A 161 9.45 6.07 -7.78
N VAL A 162 8.26 6.31 -8.34
CA VAL A 162 7.06 6.56 -7.51
C VAL A 162 5.80 6.05 -8.19
N ILE A 163 5.77 4.79 -8.64
CA ILE A 163 4.50 4.06 -8.62
C ILE A 163 4.35 3.52 -7.19
N PRO A 164 3.20 3.68 -6.50
CA PRO A 164 2.96 2.90 -5.29
C PRO A 164 3.22 1.43 -5.64
N PRO A 165 4.15 0.76 -4.95
CA PRO A 165 4.62 -0.54 -5.39
C PRO A 165 3.44 -1.49 -5.54
N ALA A 166 3.37 -2.22 -6.65
CA ALA A 166 2.18 -2.96 -7.05
C ALA A 166 1.57 -3.75 -5.86
N PRO A 167 0.24 -3.73 -5.68
CA PRO A 167 -0.38 -4.43 -4.57
C PRO A 167 -0.02 -5.92 -4.60
N ILE A 168 0.36 -6.45 -3.45
CA ILE A 168 0.60 -7.90 -3.26
C ILE A 168 -0.77 -8.54 -3.06
N GLY A 169 -1.26 -9.20 -4.11
CA GLY A 169 -2.50 -9.99 -4.05
C GLY A 169 -2.31 -11.35 -3.39
N THR A 170 -3.42 -12.05 -3.18
CA THR A 170 -3.45 -13.38 -2.56
C THR A 170 -2.64 -14.42 -3.34
N ASP A 171 -2.54 -14.29 -4.66
CA ASP A 171 -1.75 -15.17 -5.55
C ASP A 171 -0.24 -15.13 -5.24
N LYS A 172 0.29 -13.93 -5.00
CA LYS A 172 1.69 -13.74 -4.57
C LYS A 172 1.90 -14.17 -3.12
N ILE A 173 0.89 -14.02 -2.28
CA ILE A 173 0.93 -14.49 -0.89
C ILE A 173 1.02 -16.02 -0.85
N ASP A 174 0.22 -16.71 -1.67
CA ASP A 174 0.27 -18.17 -1.79
C ASP A 174 1.66 -18.64 -2.28
N GLN A 175 2.24 -17.96 -3.28
CA GLN A 175 3.61 -18.26 -3.75
C GLN A 175 4.67 -18.10 -2.64
N ILE A 176 4.60 -17.02 -1.87
CA ILE A 176 5.51 -16.81 -0.72
C ILE A 176 5.32 -17.90 0.33
N HIS A 177 4.09 -18.27 0.61
CA HIS A 177 3.76 -19.33 1.55
C HIS A 177 4.29 -20.69 1.11
N ASP A 178 4.20 -20.99 -0.19
CA ASP A 178 4.73 -22.21 -0.79
C ASP A 178 6.26 -22.21 -0.94
N GLY A 179 6.92 -21.15 -0.47
CA GLY A 179 8.38 -21.04 -0.36
C GLY A 179 9.08 -20.36 -1.54
N GLU A 180 8.34 -19.72 -2.45
CA GLU A 180 8.94 -18.95 -3.53
C GLU A 180 9.53 -17.63 -3.02
N GLN A 181 10.72 -17.28 -3.53
CA GLN A 181 11.33 -15.98 -3.27
C GLN A 181 10.90 -14.98 -4.35
N LEU A 182 9.93 -14.13 -4.01
CA LEU A 182 9.57 -12.99 -4.84
C LEU A 182 10.56 -11.83 -4.62
N SER A 183 10.99 -11.20 -5.71
CA SER A 183 11.81 -9.99 -5.68
C SER A 183 10.97 -8.77 -6.06
N GLY A 184 11.28 -7.62 -5.45
CA GLY A 184 10.57 -6.36 -5.68
C GLY A 184 10.03 -5.72 -4.40
N LYS A 185 9.45 -4.53 -4.52
CA LYS A 185 8.71 -3.85 -3.44
C LYS A 185 7.21 -3.97 -3.75
N GLY A 186 6.39 -4.13 -2.73
CA GLY A 186 4.92 -4.25 -2.83
C GLY A 186 4.25 -3.66 -1.60
N VAL A 187 3.05 -3.11 -1.73
CA VAL A 187 2.17 -2.83 -0.58
C VAL A 187 1.07 -3.87 -0.48
N MET A 188 0.61 -4.17 0.74
CA MET A 188 -0.44 -5.16 0.99
C MET A 188 -1.68 -4.42 1.51
N SER A 189 -2.88 -4.83 1.08
CA SER A 189 -4.12 -4.32 1.67
C SER A 189 -4.35 -4.94 3.06
N GLU A 190 -5.21 -4.33 3.88
CA GLU A 190 -5.59 -4.92 5.18
C GLU A 190 -6.25 -6.30 5.01
N ALA A 191 -6.98 -6.52 3.92
CA ALA A 191 -7.62 -7.80 3.62
C ALA A 191 -6.60 -8.89 3.27
N ASP A 192 -5.59 -8.55 2.46
CA ASP A 192 -4.51 -9.46 2.08
C ASP A 192 -3.62 -9.79 3.29
N LEU A 193 -3.41 -8.83 4.20
CA LEU A 193 -2.69 -9.06 5.47
C LEU A 193 -3.46 -10.02 6.38
N ALA A 194 -4.78 -9.88 6.47
CA ALA A 194 -5.63 -10.81 7.21
C ALA A 194 -5.58 -12.23 6.60
N TYR A 195 -5.55 -12.34 5.27
CA TYR A 195 -5.39 -13.60 4.54
C TYR A 195 -4.05 -14.28 4.86
N PHE A 196 -2.94 -13.53 4.77
CA PHE A 196 -1.61 -14.04 5.12
C PHE A 196 -1.54 -14.61 6.55
N PHE A 197 -2.12 -13.91 7.52
CA PHE A 197 -2.15 -14.41 8.90
C PHE A 197 -3.04 -15.65 9.08
N THR A 198 -4.09 -15.83 8.28
CA THR A 198 -4.91 -17.06 8.36
C THR A 198 -4.13 -18.26 7.83
N LEU A 199 -3.37 -18.07 6.76
CA LEU A 199 -2.53 -19.10 6.14
C LEU A 199 -1.45 -19.62 7.12
N ILE A 200 -0.66 -18.71 7.71
CA ILE A 200 0.39 -19.07 8.68
C ILE A 200 -0.18 -19.74 9.93
N ASN A 201 -1.33 -19.27 10.43
CA ASN A 201 -1.94 -19.86 11.61
C ASN A 201 -2.43 -21.29 11.34
N GLY A 202 -2.94 -21.58 10.14
CA GLY A 202 -3.31 -22.94 9.73
C GLY A 202 -2.11 -23.90 9.67
N ASP A 203 -0.98 -23.43 9.12
CA ASP A 203 0.26 -24.21 9.07
C ASP A 203 0.84 -24.50 10.47
N ARG A 204 0.74 -23.53 11.38
CA ARG A 204 1.15 -23.70 12.77
C ARG A 204 0.32 -24.75 13.49
N GLU A 205 -1.00 -24.70 13.35
CA GLU A 205 -1.89 -25.71 13.95
C GLU A 205 -1.58 -27.12 13.42
N THR A 206 -1.26 -27.23 12.12
CA THR A 206 -0.84 -28.49 11.50
C THR A 206 0.48 -29.00 12.09
N HIS A 207 1.51 -28.14 12.18
CA HIS A 207 2.80 -28.50 12.78
C HIS A 207 2.69 -28.88 14.26
N GLU A 208 1.90 -28.14 15.05
CA GLU A 208 1.65 -28.47 16.46
C GLU A 208 0.96 -29.83 16.61
N SER A 209 0.03 -30.17 15.70
CA SER A 209 -0.61 -31.48 15.69
C SER A 209 0.36 -32.61 15.35
N GLU A 210 1.26 -32.42 14.38
CA GLU A 210 2.29 -33.40 14.01
C GLU A 210 3.32 -33.60 15.12
N GLN A 211 3.74 -32.52 15.76
CA GLN A 211 4.67 -32.58 16.89
C GLN A 211 4.04 -33.33 18.07
N ASN A 212 2.78 -33.04 18.41
CA ASN A 212 2.06 -33.78 19.45
C ASN A 212 1.98 -35.28 19.15
N VAL A 213 1.77 -35.69 17.90
CA VAL A 213 1.77 -37.11 17.50
C VAL A 213 3.16 -37.74 17.68
N ARG A 214 4.24 -37.02 17.32
CA ARG A 214 5.62 -37.50 17.54
C ARG A 214 5.95 -37.63 19.01
N ASP A 215 5.55 -36.67 19.83
CA ASP A 215 5.81 -36.67 21.27
C ASP A 215 5.09 -37.86 21.95
N VAL A 216 3.84 -38.14 21.57
CA VAL A 216 3.11 -39.33 22.04
C VAL A 216 3.79 -40.63 21.61
N ALA A 217 4.25 -40.72 20.37
CA ALA A 217 4.96 -41.91 19.87
C ALA A 217 6.30 -42.12 20.59
N GLN A 218 7.02 -41.05 20.89
CA GLN A 218 8.27 -41.10 21.65
C GLN A 218 8.03 -41.54 23.10
N ASP A 219 6.98 -41.01 23.74
CA ASP A 219 6.59 -41.42 25.09
C ASP A 219 6.23 -42.91 25.17
N ASP A 220 5.51 -43.43 24.17
CA ASP A 220 5.18 -44.85 24.10
C ASP A 220 6.42 -45.72 23.87
N ALA A 221 7.35 -45.30 23.00
CA ALA A 221 8.64 -45.98 22.81
C ALA A 221 9.48 -46.01 24.10
N ILE A 222 9.48 -44.92 24.88
CA ILE A 222 10.18 -44.87 26.18
C ILE A 222 9.54 -45.84 27.18
N LYS A 223 8.20 -45.92 27.23
CA LYS A 223 7.50 -46.88 28.09
C LYS A 223 7.82 -48.33 27.72
N GLU A 224 7.83 -48.65 26.42
CA GLU A 224 8.20 -49.99 25.94
C GLU A 224 9.65 -50.35 26.28
N ALA A 225 10.59 -49.43 26.05
CA ALA A 225 12.00 -49.63 26.40
C ALA A 225 12.20 -49.84 27.90
N LYS A 226 11.46 -49.09 28.73
CA LYS A 226 11.50 -49.25 30.19
C LYS A 226 11.00 -50.63 30.61
N LYS A 227 9.88 -51.08 30.06
CA LYS A 227 9.33 -52.42 30.32
C LYS A 227 10.31 -53.52 29.91
N ALA A 228 10.91 -53.42 28.72
CA ALA A 228 11.91 -54.37 28.27
C ALA A 228 13.14 -54.41 29.18
N GLY A 229 13.54 -53.26 29.75
CA GLY A 229 14.60 -53.18 30.75
C GLY A 229 14.23 -53.86 32.08
N GLU A 230 13.00 -53.70 32.54
CA GLU A 230 12.46 -54.38 33.73
C GLU A 230 12.41 -55.91 33.52
N ASP A 231 11.89 -56.36 32.38
CA ASP A 231 11.84 -57.79 31.99
C ASP A 231 13.26 -58.41 31.92
N ALA A 232 14.23 -57.67 31.37
CA ALA A 232 15.63 -58.11 31.30
C ALA A 232 16.28 -58.19 32.69
N ALA A 233 15.96 -57.27 33.60
CA ALA A 233 16.46 -57.30 34.98
C ALA A 233 15.88 -58.49 35.75
N GLU A 234 14.60 -58.82 35.56
CA GLU A 234 13.94 -59.99 36.13
C GLU A 234 14.60 -61.29 35.62
N ALA A 235 14.82 -61.40 34.30
CA ALA A 235 15.52 -62.54 33.70
C ALA A 235 16.95 -62.71 34.25
N LEU A 236 17.69 -61.62 34.44
CA LEU A 236 19.04 -61.66 35.01
C LEU A 236 19.02 -62.14 36.46
N ASN A 237 18.04 -61.71 37.26
CA ASN A 237 17.89 -62.20 38.63
C ASN A 237 17.54 -63.69 38.67
N GLY A 238 16.63 -64.16 37.82
CA GLY A 238 16.32 -65.59 37.70
C GLY A 238 17.53 -66.43 37.30
N TYR A 239 18.38 -65.91 36.40
CA TYR A 239 19.64 -66.57 36.04
C TYR A 239 20.60 -66.67 37.24
N LYS A 240 20.77 -65.60 38.02
CA LYS A 240 21.62 -65.59 39.22
C LYS A 240 21.14 -66.59 40.28
N GLU A 241 19.83 -66.69 40.48
CA GLU A 241 19.23 -67.66 41.39
C GLU A 241 19.51 -69.09 40.94
N THR A 242 19.31 -69.38 39.65
CA THR A 242 19.65 -70.69 39.04
C THR A 242 21.14 -71.01 39.18
N GLN A 243 22.02 -70.02 39.03
CA GLN A 243 23.46 -70.22 39.23
C GLN A 243 23.79 -70.55 40.69
N SER A 244 23.19 -69.83 41.64
CA SER A 244 23.35 -70.12 43.07
C SER A 244 22.87 -71.52 43.45
N GLU A 245 21.79 -72.01 42.84
CA GLU A 245 21.33 -73.39 43.04
C GLU A 245 22.31 -74.41 42.46
N THR A 246 22.87 -74.13 41.28
CA THR A 246 23.89 -74.96 40.64
C THR A 246 25.16 -75.03 41.48
N ASP A 247 25.63 -73.90 41.99
CA ASP A 247 26.81 -73.81 42.85
C ASP A 247 26.57 -74.56 44.17
N ARG A 248 25.38 -74.45 44.76
CA ARG A 248 25.00 -75.23 45.94
C ARG A 248 25.01 -76.73 45.66
N ALA A 249 24.44 -77.18 44.54
CA ALA A 249 24.44 -78.58 44.15
C ALA A 249 25.86 -79.12 43.89
N GLN A 250 26.76 -78.31 43.29
CA GLN A 250 28.16 -78.66 43.11
C GLN A 250 28.88 -78.80 44.46
N ASN A 251 28.66 -77.87 45.40
CA ASN A 251 29.26 -77.93 46.72
C ASN A 251 28.78 -79.16 47.52
N GLU A 252 27.48 -79.47 47.49
CA GLU A 252 26.92 -80.68 48.10
C GLU A 252 27.54 -81.97 47.50
N ALA A 253 27.78 -82.00 46.18
CA ALA A 253 28.45 -83.12 45.53
C ALA A 253 29.93 -83.26 45.94
N ILE A 254 30.65 -82.14 46.08
CA ILE A 254 32.04 -82.11 46.56
C ILE A 254 32.12 -82.63 48.01
N GLU A 255 31.24 -82.18 48.89
CA GLU A 255 31.20 -82.60 50.30
C GLU A 255 30.95 -84.12 50.41
N LYS A 256 29.98 -84.64 49.66
CA LYS A 256 29.69 -86.08 49.61
C LYS A 256 30.86 -86.91 49.08
N ALA A 257 31.59 -86.39 48.09
CA ALA A 257 32.79 -87.04 47.57
C ALA A 257 33.92 -87.06 48.64
N GLN A 258 34.08 -85.98 49.40
CA GLN A 258 35.06 -85.91 50.50
C GLN A 258 34.70 -86.87 51.65
N GLU A 259 33.43 -86.96 52.03
CA GLU A 259 32.97 -87.94 53.03
C GLU A 259 33.29 -89.37 52.60
N THR A 260 33.03 -89.70 51.33
CA THR A 260 33.32 -91.02 50.76
C THR A 260 34.82 -91.32 50.76
N ALA A 261 35.65 -90.34 50.39
CA ALA A 261 37.10 -90.46 50.43
C ALA A 261 37.65 -90.63 51.85
N ASN A 262 37.10 -89.91 52.82
CA ASN A 262 37.48 -90.03 54.24
C ASN A 262 37.05 -91.38 54.83
N ALA A 263 35.86 -91.88 54.49
CA ALA A 263 35.42 -93.22 54.86
C ALA A 263 36.34 -94.31 54.31
N ALA A 264 36.77 -94.18 53.05
CA ALA A 264 37.74 -95.09 52.43
C ALA A 264 39.11 -95.05 53.13
N LYS A 265 39.56 -93.87 53.55
CA LYS A 265 40.83 -93.69 54.27
C LYS A 265 40.82 -94.34 55.66
N ASN A 266 39.68 -94.29 56.36
CA ASN A 266 39.51 -94.89 57.69
C ASN A 266 39.29 -96.42 57.64
N ALA A 267 38.98 -97.00 56.47
CA ALA A 267 38.85 -98.44 56.29
C ALA A 267 40.20 -99.16 56.09
N ILE A 268 41.31 -98.42 55.98
CA ILE A 268 42.66 -99.01 55.85
C ILE A 268 43.19 -99.33 57.27
N PRO A 269 43.38 -100.61 57.64
CA PRO A 269 43.90 -100.97 58.95
C PRO A 269 45.37 -100.53 59.10
N PRO A 270 45.81 -100.10 60.30
CA PRO A 270 47.19 -99.69 60.52
C PRO A 270 48.13 -100.91 60.45
N THR A 271 48.93 -100.99 59.38
CA THR A 271 49.96 -102.03 59.21
C THR A 271 51.19 -101.69 60.06
N VAL A 272 51.55 -102.61 60.94
CA VAL A 272 52.76 -102.60 61.77
C VAL A 272 53.92 -103.23 60.98
N THR A 273 55.15 -102.79 61.29
CA THR A 273 56.49 -103.36 60.94
C THR A 273 56.96 -103.10 59.50
N GLY A 274 58.24 -102.89 59.20
CA GLY A 274 59.49 -103.01 59.95
C GLY A 274 60.67 -102.84 58.97
N GLU A 275 61.84 -102.54 59.50
CA GLU A 275 63.11 -102.31 58.79
C GLU A 275 63.63 -103.53 57.99
N ALA A 276 64.11 -103.27 56.77
CA ALA A 276 65.25 -103.87 56.06
C ALA A 276 65.19 -103.31 54.61
N GLY A 277 66.18 -102.66 54.02
CA GLY A 277 67.60 -103.03 53.99
C GLY A 277 67.93 -103.53 52.58
N GLY A 278 68.33 -102.62 51.68
CA GLY A 278 69.36 -102.93 50.69
C GLY A 278 69.03 -102.93 49.19
N ILE A 279 69.74 -102.01 48.52
CA ILE A 279 70.53 -102.21 47.28
C ILE A 279 69.84 -101.89 45.92
N LEU A 280 70.31 -100.77 45.35
CA LEU A 280 70.23 -100.36 43.93
C LEU A 280 70.96 -101.37 43.02
N PRO A 281 70.64 -101.39 41.72
CA PRO A 281 71.55 -100.67 40.81
C PRO A 281 70.84 -99.91 39.69
N ALA A 282 71.59 -98.98 39.10
CA ALA A 282 71.17 -98.01 38.10
C ALA A 282 71.77 -98.30 36.71
N PHE A 283 71.06 -97.78 35.69
CA PHE A 283 71.43 -97.47 34.29
C PHE A 283 71.50 -98.61 33.25
N PRO A 284 71.44 -98.31 31.92
CA PRO A 284 71.23 -97.02 31.20
C PRO A 284 70.04 -97.06 30.20
N SER A 285 69.32 -95.96 29.93
CA SER A 285 69.47 -94.94 28.85
C SER A 285 69.28 -95.41 27.38
N GLU A 286 68.27 -94.78 26.75
CA GLU A 286 68.08 -94.50 25.30
C GLU A 286 67.36 -95.52 24.41
N GLY A 287 66.24 -95.06 23.78
CA GLY A 287 65.70 -95.66 22.56
C GLY A 287 64.19 -95.56 22.32
N GLY A 288 63.69 -94.37 21.90
CA GLY A 288 62.73 -94.23 20.79
C GLY A 288 61.23 -94.59 20.95
N PRO A 289 60.37 -94.13 20.01
CA PRO A 289 58.95 -93.80 20.24
C PRO A 289 57.97 -94.84 19.66
N PHE A 290 56.69 -94.85 20.09
CA PHE A 290 55.50 -95.06 19.24
C PHE A 290 54.16 -94.94 20.02
N TYR A 291 53.13 -94.48 19.30
CA TYR A 291 51.74 -94.18 19.68
C TYR A 291 50.91 -95.36 20.24
N PRO A 292 49.74 -95.08 20.85
CA PRO A 292 48.51 -95.28 20.07
C PRO A 292 47.44 -94.17 20.18
N THR A 293 46.57 -94.20 19.18
CA THR A 293 45.36 -93.40 18.90
C THR A 293 44.10 -93.81 19.69
N ALA A 294 43.20 -92.82 19.84
CA ALA A 294 41.72 -92.86 20.01
C ALA A 294 41.18 -93.47 21.33
N GLU A 295 40.18 -92.91 22.03
CA GLU A 295 38.99 -92.18 21.59
C GLU A 295 38.33 -91.50 22.83
N GLY A 296 37.90 -90.24 22.69
CA GLY A 296 36.75 -89.65 23.43
C GLY A 296 36.92 -89.19 24.88
N GLY A 297 36.71 -87.88 25.12
CA GLY A 297 36.20 -87.38 26.41
C GLY A 297 37.14 -86.46 27.21
N GLU A 298 37.02 -85.17 26.91
CA GLU A 298 36.81 -84.07 27.85
C GLU A 298 37.45 -84.03 29.27
N LEU A 299 37.98 -82.83 29.57
CA LEU A 299 38.15 -82.14 30.86
C LEU A 299 39.53 -82.12 31.55
N ARG A 300 40.17 -80.95 31.35
CA ARG A 300 40.61 -79.98 32.37
C ARG A 300 41.62 -80.45 33.42
N GLY A 301 42.89 -80.11 33.17
CA GLY A 301 43.90 -79.85 34.19
C GLY A 301 44.08 -78.35 34.42
N TRP A 302 43.87 -77.92 35.66
CA TRP A 302 44.20 -76.59 36.18
C TRP A 302 45.71 -76.51 36.48
N GLN A 303 46.38 -75.41 36.09
CA GLN A 303 47.38 -74.79 36.97
C GLN A 303 47.74 -73.34 36.57
N LEU A 304 47.46 -72.45 37.52
CA LEU A 304 48.21 -71.27 37.99
C LEU A 304 48.83 -70.26 37.00
N ILE A 305 48.36 -69.01 37.09
CA ILE A 305 49.03 -67.77 36.65
C ILE A 305 49.09 -66.82 37.87
N PRO A 306 50.20 -66.10 38.12
CA PRO A 306 50.38 -65.27 39.31
C PRO A 306 49.66 -63.91 39.27
N ILE A 307 49.39 -63.38 40.47
CA ILE A 307 48.81 -62.08 40.80
C ILE A 307 49.90 -61.00 40.91
N PHE A 308 49.60 -59.77 40.46
CA PHE A 308 49.89 -58.42 41.03
C PHE A 308 49.60 -57.40 39.89
N ASP A 309 49.10 -56.19 40.06
CA ASP A 309 48.47 -55.40 41.13
C ASP A 309 47.79 -54.20 40.41
N THR A 310 46.82 -53.63 41.11
CA THR A 310 45.99 -52.45 40.92
C THR A 310 46.63 -51.22 40.25
N THR A 311 45.85 -50.56 39.37
CA THR A 311 45.50 -49.13 39.43
C THR A 311 44.74 -48.72 38.15
N GLN A 312 43.43 -48.46 38.28
CA GLN A 312 42.78 -47.46 37.42
C GLN A 312 41.69 -46.73 38.22
N PRO A 313 41.87 -45.42 38.48
CA PRO A 313 40.75 -44.56 38.84
C PRO A 313 39.99 -44.18 37.57
N GLY A 314 38.66 -44.12 37.68
CA GLY A 314 37.78 -43.70 36.59
C GLY A 314 37.92 -42.23 36.21
N LEU A 315 37.22 -41.86 35.14
CA LEU A 315 36.63 -40.53 34.93
C LEU A 315 35.57 -40.61 33.82
N VAL A 316 34.49 -39.87 34.07
CA VAL A 316 33.25 -39.76 33.28
C VAL A 316 33.44 -38.71 32.14
N PRO A 317 32.40 -38.27 31.40
CA PRO A 317 32.41 -38.12 29.95
C PRO A 317 32.72 -36.69 29.47
N ALA A 318 32.85 -36.49 28.15
CA ALA A 318 32.70 -35.17 27.53
C ALA A 318 32.24 -35.29 26.06
N ALA A 319 31.02 -34.82 25.79
CA ALA A 319 30.78 -33.90 24.67
C ALA A 319 31.25 -32.49 25.12
N PRO A 320 31.54 -31.48 24.27
CA PRO A 320 30.65 -31.06 23.17
C PRO A 320 31.35 -30.42 21.94
N GLU A 321 30.49 -29.99 21.00
CA GLU A 321 30.61 -28.81 20.14
C GLU A 321 31.76 -28.70 19.11
N GLY A 322 31.34 -28.85 17.85
CA GLY A 322 31.83 -28.14 16.67
C GLY A 322 30.65 -27.98 15.71
#